data_AF-A0A6J7F8N9-F1
#
_entry.id   AF-A0A6J7F8N9-F1
#
_cell.length_a   1.000
_cell.length_b   1.000
_cell.length_c   1.000
_cell.angle_alpha   90.00
_cell.angle_beta   90.00
_cell.angle_gamma   90.00
#
_symmetry.space_group_name_H-M   'P 1'
#
loop_
_entity.id
_entity.type
_entity.pdbx_description
1 polymer ?
#
loop_
_entity_poly.entity_id
_entity_poly.type
_entity_poly.pdbx_seq_one_letter_code
_entity_poly.pdbx_strand_id
1 'polypeptide(L)' 'MPSALAELSYLTDAAEEALLKTPEFQKLEGAAVARGILRYLTTDDPGSGFVGASKRTDATTGGGSTICVDPPLQ' A
#
# COMPACT_ATOMS: atom_id res chain seq x y z
N MET A 1 8.99 11.50 -13.87
CA MET A 1 9.65 10.75 -12.79
C MET A 1 8.79 9.54 -12.47
N PRO A 2 9.36 8.34 -12.22
CA PRO A 2 8.59 7.18 -11.79
C PRO A 2 7.82 7.46 -10.49
N SER A 3 6.60 6.93 -10.37
CA SER A 3 5.78 7.03 -9.15
C SER A 3 4.98 5.76 -8.93
N ALA A 4 4.71 5.44 -7.66
CA ALA A 4 3.88 4.32 -7.24
C ALA A 4 3.16 4.68 -5.93
N LEU A 5 2.01 4.03 -5.70
CA LEU A 5 1.28 4.06 -4.44
C LEU A 5 1.28 2.64 -3.88
N ALA A 6 1.61 2.50 -2.60
CA ALA A 6 1.60 1.21 -1.90
C ALA A 6 0.58 1.26 -0.75
N GLU A 7 -0.40 0.38 -0.80
CA GLU A 7 -1.32 0.10 0.33
C GLU A 7 -0.72 -1.06 1.12
N LEU A 8 -0.13 -0.77 2.28
CA LEU A 8 0.69 -1.73 3.02
C LEU A 8 -0.13 -2.65 3.93
N SER A 9 -1.22 -2.13 4.52
CA SER A 9 -2.06 -2.81 5.50
C SER A 9 -3.50 -2.23 5.48
N TYR A 10 -4.47 -3.01 5.95
CA TYR A 10 -5.87 -2.66 6.07
C TYR A 10 -6.21 -2.15 7.49
N LEU A 11 -6.67 -0.90 7.59
CA LEU A 11 -7.18 -0.35 8.86
C LEU A 11 -8.52 -0.96 9.29
N THR A 12 -9.26 -1.55 8.35
CA THR A 12 -10.55 -2.20 8.62
C THR A 12 -10.41 -3.64 9.10
N ASP A 13 -9.23 -4.24 8.94
CA ASP A 13 -8.93 -5.55 9.50
C ASP A 13 -8.31 -5.37 10.89
N ALA A 14 -8.92 -5.99 11.91
CA ALA A 14 -8.53 -5.78 13.30
C ALA A 14 -7.11 -6.31 13.61
N ALA A 15 -6.65 -7.35 12.90
CA ALA A 15 -5.33 -7.91 13.12
C ALA A 15 -4.25 -7.03 12.48
N GLU A 16 -4.47 -6.55 11.26
CA GLU A 16 -3.56 -5.62 10.58
C GLU A 16 -3.51 -4.25 11.27
N GLU A 17 -4.65 -3.72 11.72
CA GLU A 17 -4.72 -2.46 12.49
C GLU A 17 -3.94 -2.54 13.80
N ALA A 18 -4.01 -3.68 14.51
CA ALA A 18 -3.27 -3.90 15.73
C ALA A 18 -1.75 -3.92 15.49
N LEU A 19 -1.32 -4.53 14.38
CA LEU A 19 0.10 -4.56 13.98
C LEU A 19 0.62 -3.15 13.65
N LEU A 20 -0.16 -2.34 12.93
CA LEU A 20 0.19 -0.96 12.56
C LEU A 20 0.49 -0.05 13.77
N LYS A 21 -0.02 -0.39 14.95
CA LYS A 21 0.26 0.34 16.20
C LYS A 21 1.60 -0.01 16.85
N THR A 22 2.29 -1.05 16.38
CA THR A 22 3.55 -1.50 16.96
C THR A 22 4.75 -0.84 16.26
N PRO A 23 5.72 -0.26 17.00
CA PRO A 23 6.93 0.32 16.40
C PRO A 23 7.74 -0.69 15.58
N GLU A 24 7.72 -1.96 15.99
CA GLU A 24 8.42 -3.04 15.30
C GLU A 24 7.84 -3.29 13.91
N PHE A 25 6.51 -3.32 13.78
CA PHE A 25 5.86 -3.51 12.49
C PHE A 25 6.03 -2.30 11.58
N GLN A 26 5.89 -1.07 12.10
CA GLN A 26 6.16 0.16 11.35
C GLN A 26 7.60 0.18 10.79
N LYS A 27 8.58 -0.23 11.60
CA LYS A 27 9.98 -0.35 11.17
C LYS A 27 10.14 -1.40 10.06
N LEU A 28 9.46 -2.53 10.17
CA LEU A 28 9.49 -3.59 9.17
C LEU A 28 8.84 -3.15 7.84
N GLU A 29 7.70 -2.48 7.88
CA GLU A 29 7.05 -1.89 6.70
C GLU A 29 7.96 -0.87 6.01
N GLY A 30 8.53 0.06 6.78
CA GLY A 30 9.48 1.05 6.25
C GLY A 30 10.71 0.40 5.61
N ALA A 31 11.26 -0.65 6.23
CA ALA A 31 12.37 -1.40 5.66
C ALA A 31 11.99 -2.17 4.39
N ALA A 32 10.75 -2.66 4.28
CA ALA A 32 10.25 -3.30 3.07
C ALA A 32 10.14 -2.29 1.91
N VAL A 33 9.56 -1.12 2.15
CA VAL A 33 9.46 -0.03 1.17
C VAL A 33 10.85 0.42 0.71
N ALA A 34 11.78 0.64 1.65
CA ALA A 34 13.15 1.04 1.32
C ALA A 34 13.86 -0.01 0.45
N ARG A 35 13.74 -1.30 0.78
CA ARG A 35 14.30 -2.38 -0.05
C ARG A 35 13.70 -2.40 -1.46
N GLY A 36 12.39 -2.18 -1.58
CA GLY A 36 11.72 -2.09 -2.88
C GLY A 36 12.25 -0.93 -3.74
N ILE A 37 12.37 0.26 -3.14
CA ILE A 37 12.92 1.44 -3.83
C ILE A 37 14.37 1.20 -4.25
N LEU A 38 15.21 0.68 -3.35
CA LEU A 38 16.61 0.39 -3.67
C LEU A 38 16.72 -0.62 -4.80
N ARG A 39 15.97 -1.74 -4.74
CA ARG A 39 15.95 -2.75 -5.80
C ARG A 39 15.54 -2.16 -7.15
N TYR A 40 14.51 -1.31 -7.18
CA TYR A 40 14.08 -0.63 -8.41
C TYR A 40 15.17 0.29 -8.99
N LEU A 41 15.94 0.97 -8.14
CA LEU A 41 16.93 1.95 -8.58
C LEU A 41 18.30 1.36 -8.90
N THR A 42 18.67 0.22 -8.30
CA THR A 42 20.04 -0.30 -8.33
C THR A 42 20.19 -1.65 -9.04
N THR A 43 19.09 -2.23 -9.53
CA THR A 43 19.11 -3.55 -10.17
C THR A 43 18.23 -3.58 -11.41
N ASP A 44 18.56 -4.45 -12.37
CA ASP A 44 17.72 -4.77 -13.54
C ASP A 44 16.69 -5.88 -13.24
N ASP A 45 16.47 -6.21 -11.97
CA ASP A 45 15.56 -7.27 -11.55
C ASP A 45 14.10 -6.82 -11.77
N PRO A 46 13.34 -7.47 -12.68
CA PRO A 46 11.99 -7.04 -13.04
C PRO A 46 10.96 -7.31 -11.94
N GLY A 47 11.33 -7.98 -10.85
CA GLY A 47 10.37 -8.40 -9.84
C GLY A 47 9.57 -9.64 -10.26
N SER A 48 8.60 -10.00 -9.42
CA SER A 48 7.68 -11.09 -9.69
C SER A 48 6.55 -10.71 -10.66
N GLY A 49 6.49 -9.45 -11.10
CA GLY A 49 5.35 -8.91 -11.85
C GLY A 49 4.05 -8.90 -11.03
N PHE A 50 2.92 -8.66 -11.71
CA PHE A 50 1.60 -8.76 -11.12
C PHE A 50 1.22 -10.23 -10.91
N VAL A 51 1.27 -10.70 -9.67
CA VAL A 51 0.60 -11.94 -9.27
C VAL A 51 -0.89 -11.62 -9.19
N GLY A 52 -1.72 -12.37 -9.94
CA GLY A 52 -3.17 -12.16 -10.00
C GLY A 52 -3.78 -11.94 -8.62
N ALA A 53 -4.81 -11.09 -8.55
CA ALA A 53 -5.39 -10.63 -7.29
C ALA A 53 -5.52 -11.78 -6.29
N SER A 54 -4.87 -11.66 -5.13
CA SER A 54 -5.13 -12.50 -3.97
C SER A 54 -6.65 -12.60 -3.79
N LYS A 55 -7.18 -13.76 -3.40
CA LYS A 55 -8.60 -13.93 -3.06
C LYS A 55 -8.93 -13.01 -1.87
N ARG A 56 -9.19 -11.73 -2.17
CA ARG A 56 -9.75 -10.76 -1.25
C ARG A 56 -11.23 -11.11 -1.14
N THR A 57 -11.70 -11.36 0.07
CA THR A 57 -13.13 -11.37 0.39
C THR A 57 -13.61 -9.94 0.40
N ASP A 58 -13.69 -9.33 -0.79
CA ASP A 58 -14.10 -7.93 -1.06
C ASP A 58 -12.91 -7.00 -1.36
N ALA A 59 -12.46 -7.04 -2.62
CA ALA A 59 -11.64 -5.96 -3.16
C ALA A 59 -12.56 -4.76 -3.44
N THR A 60 -12.54 -3.73 -2.59
CA THR A 60 -13.02 -2.42 -3.01
C THR A 60 -11.94 -1.81 -3.91
N THR A 61 -12.25 -1.66 -5.20
CA THR A 61 -11.51 -0.76 -6.09
C THR A 61 -11.43 0.60 -5.42
N GLY A 62 -10.21 1.13 -5.27
CA GLY A 62 -9.99 2.46 -4.71
C GLY A 62 -10.95 3.46 -5.36
N GLY A 63 -11.79 4.08 -4.53
CA GLY A 63 -12.74 5.09 -4.97
C GLY A 63 -11.96 6.29 -5.49
N GLY A 64 -11.77 6.35 -6.81
CA GLY A 64 -11.39 7.61 -7.45
C GLY A 64 -12.40 8.72 -7.12
N SER A 65 -12.18 9.91 -7.67
CA SER A 65 -12.99 11.12 -7.43
C SER A 65 -14.50 10.99 -7.70
N THR A 66 -14.98 9.84 -8.17
CA THR A 66 -16.39 9.56 -8.45
C THR A 66 -17.26 9.55 -7.18
N ILE A 67 -16.69 9.43 -5.99
CA ILE A 67 -17.45 9.35 -4.71
C ILE A 67 -17.06 10.47 -3.72
N CYS A 68 -16.12 11.35 -4.07
CA CYS A 68 -15.72 12.46 -3.23
C CYS A 68 -16.41 13.74 -3.72
N VAL A 69 -17.31 14.29 -2.91
CA VAL A 69 -17.87 15.64 -3.12
C VAL A 69 -17.23 16.55 -2.10
N ASP A 70 -16.42 17.52 -2.55
CA ASP A 70 -15.85 18.53 -1.67
C ASP A 70 -16.97 19.37 -1.05
N PRO A 71 -16.95 19.63 0.27
CA PRO A 71 -17.90 20.55 0.88
C PRO A 71 -17.64 21.99 0.40
N PRO A 72 -18.68 22.85 0.35
CA PRO A 72 -18.49 24.24 -0.02
C PRO A 72 -17.59 24.96 0.99
N LEU A 73 -16.67 25.78 0.47
CA LEU A 73 -15.83 26.65 1.30
C LEU A 73 -16.74 27.67 2.00
N GLN A 74 -16.66 27.74 3.32
CA GLN A 74 -17.30 28.79 4.13
C GLN A 74 -16.44 30.05 4.16
#